data_AF-K1Y4T1-F1
#
_entry.id   AF-K1Y4T1-F1
#
_cell.length_a   1.000
_cell.length_b   1.000
_cell.length_c   1.000
_cell.angle_alpha   90.00
_cell.angle_beta   90.00
_cell.angle_gamma   90.00
#
_symmetry.space_group_name_H-M   'P 1'
#
loop_
_entity.id
_entity.type
_entity.pdbx_description
1 polymer ?
#
loop_
_entity_poly.entity_id
_entity_poly.type
_entity_poly.pdbx_seq_one_letter_code
_entity_poly.pdbx_strand_id
1 'polypeptide(L)'
;MNVVTRVILLVLFLPMLSLTFDIKSGAASESSSQAETVSKVEMTEPGKCLTPQETELVTLLNKVREENHLPPVPVKESLYKVAKWHVIDLSTNSPHKDRTDDRGMPCNIHSWSDKGKEKGGWNPLCYTADHKQALGMWKKPREISDHRSNGYENVYWTSAILSPAMAINYWTSRNDELDMIIEQNNWGKHPWRTMGVGIFGNYAAVWFSVKSTGEEEMKPCELSAK
;
A
#
# COMPACT_ATOMS: atom_id res chain seq x y z
N MET A 1 -12.45 -65.11 18.09
CA MET A 1 -11.33 -65.69 17.33
C MET A 1 -10.68 -64.52 16.59
N ASN A 2 -9.47 -64.03 16.83
CA ASN A 2 -8.23 -64.55 17.43
C ASN A 2 -7.54 -63.35 18.13
N VAL A 3 -7.22 -63.41 19.43
CA VAL A 3 -5.99 -63.94 20.09
C VAL A 3 -4.72 -63.19 19.71
N VAL A 4 -4.25 -62.46 20.73
CA VAL A 4 -2.96 -61.79 20.91
C VAL A 4 -1.87 -62.83 21.17
N THR A 5 -0.68 -62.67 20.58
CA THR A 5 0.55 -63.31 21.11
C THR A 5 1.77 -62.40 20.93
N ARG A 6 2.35 -61.98 22.06
CA ARG A 6 3.69 -61.39 22.18
C ARG A 6 4.73 -62.52 22.11
N VAL A 7 5.88 -62.25 21.49
CA VAL A 7 7.12 -63.02 21.74
C VAL A 7 8.25 -62.04 22.00
N ILE A 8 8.98 -62.29 23.09
CA ILE A 8 10.12 -61.55 23.62
C ILE A 8 11.39 -62.39 23.40
N LEU A 9 12.52 -61.70 23.24
CA LEU A 9 13.94 -62.11 23.38
C LEU A 9 14.56 -63.01 22.30
N LEU A 10 15.65 -62.54 21.69
CA LEU A 10 17.00 -62.86 22.17
C LEU A 10 18.05 -61.94 21.54
N VAL A 11 18.86 -61.33 22.41
CA VAL A 11 20.05 -60.54 22.08
C VAL A 11 21.19 -61.52 21.80
N LEU A 12 21.81 -61.43 20.63
CA LEU A 12 23.11 -62.04 20.35
C LEU A 12 24.03 -60.98 19.74
N PHE A 13 25.01 -60.55 20.54
CA PHE A 13 26.18 -59.77 20.14
C PHE A 13 27.24 -60.71 19.60
N LEU A 14 27.73 -60.50 18.37
CA LEU A 14 28.97 -61.05 17.83
C LEU A 14 29.54 -60.06 16.75
N PRO A 15 30.84 -60.11 16.44
CA PRO A 15 31.75 -58.96 16.56
C PRO A 15 31.95 -58.14 15.28
N MET A 16 32.40 -56.89 15.48
CA MET A 16 32.95 -56.01 14.46
C MET A 16 34.04 -56.70 13.63
N LEU A 17 33.86 -56.70 12.32
CA LEU A 17 34.95 -56.83 11.35
C LEU A 17 35.07 -55.50 10.61
N SER A 18 36.10 -54.72 10.97
CA SER A 18 36.43 -53.47 10.30
C SER A 18 36.98 -53.75 8.91
N LEU A 19 36.17 -53.47 7.88
CA LEU A 19 36.62 -53.33 6.50
C LEU A 19 36.86 -51.85 6.23
N THR A 20 38.13 -51.46 6.17
CA THR A 20 38.56 -50.15 5.67
C THR A 20 38.37 -50.10 4.16
N PHE A 21 37.40 -49.32 3.70
CA PHE A 21 37.29 -48.90 2.31
C PHE A 21 37.86 -47.49 2.15
N ASP A 22 39.02 -47.40 1.52
CA ASP A 22 39.55 -46.15 0.99
C ASP A 22 38.68 -45.71 -0.21
N ILE A 23 37.78 -44.76 0.02
CA ILE A 23 37.07 -44.06 -1.06
C ILE A 23 37.70 -42.69 -1.28
N LYS A 24 38.31 -42.62 -2.45
CA LYS A 24 38.86 -41.47 -3.16
C LYS A 24 37.89 -40.29 -3.18
N SER A 25 38.39 -39.12 -2.77
CA SER A 25 37.73 -37.82 -2.79
C SER A 25 37.06 -37.52 -4.14
N GLY A 26 35.78 -37.15 -4.09
CA GLY A 26 34.98 -36.73 -5.23
C GLY A 26 33.73 -35.99 -4.77
N ALA A 27 33.74 -34.67 -4.95
CA ALA A 27 32.63 -33.71 -4.94
C ALA A 27 31.66 -33.73 -3.75
N ALA A 28 31.89 -32.82 -2.80
CA ALA A 28 30.88 -32.38 -1.84
C ALA A 28 29.74 -31.66 -2.58
N SER A 29 28.52 -32.17 -2.47
CA SER A 29 27.31 -31.41 -2.74
C SER A 29 26.99 -30.57 -1.50
N GLU A 30 27.28 -29.27 -1.60
CA GLU A 30 26.83 -28.29 -0.62
C GLU A 30 25.31 -28.13 -0.73
N SER A 31 24.61 -28.64 0.27
CA SER A 31 23.26 -28.23 0.61
C SER A 31 23.32 -26.77 1.08
N SER A 32 23.08 -25.83 0.16
CA SER A 32 22.88 -24.43 0.49
C SER A 32 21.37 -24.19 0.61
N SER A 33 20.85 -24.15 1.84
CA SER A 33 19.55 -23.56 2.12
C SER A 33 19.71 -22.04 2.11
N GLN A 34 19.57 -21.42 0.95
CA GLN A 34 19.36 -19.97 0.89
C GLN A 34 17.91 -19.70 1.28
N ALA A 35 17.72 -19.40 2.56
CA ALA A 35 16.55 -18.68 3.03
C ALA A 35 16.56 -17.31 2.35
N GLU A 36 15.61 -17.12 1.44
CA GLU A 36 15.31 -15.85 0.78
C GLU A 36 14.99 -14.82 1.88
N THR A 37 15.93 -13.90 2.11
CA THR A 37 15.74 -12.80 3.05
C THR A 37 14.80 -11.80 2.39
N VAL A 38 13.51 -11.88 2.74
CA VAL A 38 12.53 -10.84 2.39
C VAL A 38 13.00 -9.55 3.04
N SER A 39 13.62 -8.66 2.25
CA SER A 39 14.03 -7.36 2.72
C SER A 39 12.79 -6.58 3.17
N LYS A 40 12.80 -6.15 4.42
CA LYS A 40 11.78 -5.24 4.96
C LYS A 40 11.80 -3.98 4.09
N VAL A 41 10.73 -3.73 3.33
CA VAL A 41 10.59 -2.52 2.53
C VAL A 41 10.60 -1.33 3.49
N GLU A 42 11.67 -0.54 3.44
CA GLU A 42 11.82 0.63 4.29
C GLU A 42 10.88 1.75 3.82
N MET A 43 10.28 2.50 4.76
CA MET A 43 9.54 3.73 4.40
C MET A 43 10.52 4.77 3.85
N THR A 44 10.51 4.96 2.54
CA THR A 44 11.25 6.02 1.85
C THR A 44 10.42 7.29 1.73
N GLU A 45 11.08 8.43 1.62
CA GLU A 45 10.44 9.74 1.44
C GLU A 45 9.69 9.83 0.09
N PRO A 46 8.59 10.59 -0.01
CA PRO A 46 7.97 10.93 -1.29
C PRO A 46 8.96 11.53 -2.29
N GLY A 47 8.81 11.19 -3.56
CA GLY A 47 9.63 11.75 -4.64
C GLY A 47 9.34 13.23 -4.91
N LYS A 48 10.10 13.82 -5.84
CA LYS A 48 9.89 15.20 -6.32
C LYS A 48 9.15 15.28 -7.67
N CYS A 49 8.77 14.14 -8.21
CA CYS A 49 8.15 13.99 -9.53
C CYS A 49 7.25 12.75 -9.53
N LEU A 50 6.35 12.67 -10.52
CA LEU A 50 5.44 11.53 -10.68
C LEU A 50 6.16 10.35 -11.34
N THR A 51 6.07 9.18 -10.73
CA THR A 51 6.52 7.93 -11.38
C THR A 51 5.71 7.66 -12.66
N PRO A 52 6.16 6.76 -13.55
CA PRO A 52 5.38 6.39 -14.74
C PRO A 52 3.97 5.88 -14.40
N GLN A 53 3.83 5.04 -13.37
CA GLN A 53 2.52 4.54 -12.94
C GLN A 53 1.63 5.66 -12.36
N GLU A 54 2.19 6.58 -11.58
CA GLU A 54 1.43 7.73 -11.06
C GLU A 54 1.02 8.68 -12.20
N THR A 55 1.88 8.89 -13.19
CA THR A 55 1.58 9.70 -14.38
C THR A 55 0.42 9.10 -15.18
N GLU A 56 0.44 7.78 -15.37
CA GLU A 56 -0.67 7.04 -16.00
C GLU A 56 -1.95 7.14 -15.16
N LEU A 57 -1.87 7.00 -13.83
CA LEU A 57 -3.03 7.14 -12.95
C LEU A 57 -3.67 8.54 -13.06
N VAL A 58 -2.85 9.60 -13.07
CA VAL A 58 -3.31 10.99 -13.27
C VAL A 58 -4.01 11.14 -14.61
N THR A 59 -3.43 10.57 -15.67
CA THR A 59 -3.99 10.61 -17.02
C THR A 59 -5.38 9.96 -17.04
N LEU A 60 -5.50 8.77 -16.46
CA LEU A 60 -6.77 8.03 -16.43
C LEU A 60 -7.83 8.73 -15.56
N LEU A 61 -7.47 9.27 -14.40
CA LEU A 61 -8.38 10.05 -13.54
C LEU A 61 -8.93 11.26 -14.29
N ASN A 62 -8.06 12.03 -14.95
CA ASN A 62 -8.49 13.20 -15.71
C ASN A 62 -9.27 12.83 -16.98
N LYS A 63 -9.02 11.66 -17.59
CA LYS A 63 -9.86 11.12 -18.66
C LYS A 63 -11.28 10.82 -18.19
N VAL A 64 -11.45 10.18 -17.03
CA VAL A 64 -12.77 9.92 -16.43
C VAL A 64 -13.51 11.23 -16.19
N ARG A 65 -12.81 12.26 -15.72
CA ARG A 65 -13.39 13.60 -15.52
C ARG A 65 -13.79 14.27 -16.83
N GLU A 66 -12.94 14.21 -17.84
CA GLU A 66 -13.23 14.76 -19.18
C GLU A 66 -14.46 14.09 -19.81
N GLU A 67 -14.57 12.77 -19.72
CA GLU A 67 -15.73 11.99 -20.18
C GLU A 67 -17.03 12.39 -19.47
N ASN A 68 -16.92 12.97 -18.27
CA ASN A 68 -18.03 13.51 -17.47
C ASN A 68 -18.12 15.04 -17.52
N HIS A 69 -17.51 15.68 -18.52
CA HIS A 69 -17.54 17.12 -18.78
C HIS A 69 -16.99 18.00 -17.65
N LEU A 70 -16.03 17.46 -16.89
CA LEU A 70 -15.34 18.19 -15.82
C LEU A 70 -13.93 18.56 -16.24
N PRO A 71 -13.40 19.70 -15.77
CA PRO A 71 -12.02 20.08 -16.05
C PRO A 71 -11.05 19.11 -15.38
N PRO A 72 -9.86 18.91 -15.97
CA PRO A 72 -8.80 18.16 -15.33
C PRO A 72 -8.36 18.86 -14.03
N VAL A 73 -7.90 18.07 -13.07
CA VAL A 73 -7.36 18.56 -11.80
C VAL A 73 -5.84 18.38 -11.82
N PRO A 74 -5.05 19.44 -11.56
CA PRO A 74 -3.60 19.34 -11.53
C PRO A 74 -3.11 18.65 -10.26
N VAL A 75 -2.01 17.92 -10.36
CA VAL A 75 -1.32 17.38 -9.17
C VAL A 75 -0.44 18.45 -8.55
N LYS A 76 -0.59 18.69 -7.24
CA LYS A 76 0.27 19.60 -6.47
C LYS A 76 1.07 18.84 -5.43
N GLU A 77 2.29 19.32 -5.15
CA GLU A 77 3.27 18.66 -4.29
C GLU A 77 2.70 18.39 -2.88
N SER A 78 1.98 19.36 -2.32
CA SER A 78 1.41 19.25 -0.97
C SER A 78 0.41 18.11 -0.81
N LEU A 79 -0.39 17.81 -1.83
CA LEU A 79 -1.35 16.70 -1.82
C LEU A 79 -0.74 15.40 -2.35
N TYR A 80 0.22 15.48 -3.26
CA TYR A 80 1.05 14.33 -3.64
C TYR A 80 1.75 13.73 -2.42
N LYS A 81 2.37 14.55 -1.56
CA LYS A 81 3.01 14.08 -0.32
C LYS A 81 2.05 13.31 0.57
N VAL A 82 0.81 13.78 0.71
CA VAL A 82 -0.23 13.09 1.50
C VAL A 82 -0.52 11.72 0.90
N ALA A 83 -0.86 11.67 -0.39
CA ALA A 83 -1.20 10.41 -1.06
C ALA A 83 -0.03 9.42 -1.05
N LYS A 84 1.18 9.90 -1.31
CA LYS A 84 2.39 9.08 -1.36
C LYS A 84 2.77 8.54 0.01
N TRP A 85 2.73 9.38 1.05
CA TRP A 85 2.98 8.91 2.41
C TRP A 85 1.98 7.85 2.84
N HIS A 86 0.70 8.01 2.48
CA HIS A 86 -0.33 7.07 2.86
C HIS A 86 -0.09 5.67 2.28
N VAL A 87 0.17 5.55 0.97
CA VAL A 87 0.41 4.24 0.35
C VAL A 87 1.71 3.59 0.84
N ILE A 88 2.74 4.39 1.16
CA ILE A 88 3.97 3.90 1.78
C ILE A 88 3.67 3.36 3.18
N ASP A 89 2.92 4.10 4.00
CA ASP A 89 2.52 3.68 5.34
C ASP A 89 1.67 2.40 5.32
N LEU A 90 0.69 2.33 4.40
CA LEU A 90 -0.14 1.15 4.21
C LEU A 90 0.69 -0.08 3.85
N SER A 91 1.63 0.06 2.92
CA SER A 91 2.46 -1.04 2.46
C SER A 91 3.48 -1.51 3.50
N THR A 92 4.01 -0.61 4.33
CA THR A 92 5.14 -0.90 5.22
C THR A 92 4.73 -1.17 6.66
N ASN A 93 3.68 -0.50 7.14
CA ASN A 93 3.24 -0.55 8.53
C ASN A 93 1.86 -1.20 8.71
N SER A 94 1.11 -1.42 7.61
CA SER A 94 -0.19 -2.10 7.63
C SER A 94 -1.13 -1.63 8.77
N PRO A 95 -1.39 -0.32 8.94
CA PRO A 95 -2.17 0.22 10.06
C PRO A 95 -3.62 -0.26 10.13
N HIS A 96 -4.09 -0.94 9.08
CA HIS A 96 -5.41 -1.54 8.93
C HIS A 96 -5.48 -3.01 9.40
N LYS A 97 -4.35 -3.72 9.53
CA LYS A 97 -4.35 -5.14 9.90
C LYS A 97 -4.33 -5.33 11.41
N ASP A 98 -5.16 -6.22 11.91
CA ASP A 98 -5.19 -6.69 13.30
C ASP A 98 -5.23 -5.56 14.34
N ARG A 99 -5.83 -4.42 13.97
CA ARG A 99 -6.00 -3.25 14.82
C ARG A 99 -7.47 -2.87 14.92
N THR A 100 -7.83 -2.33 16.08
CA THR A 100 -9.17 -1.83 16.37
C THR A 100 -9.08 -0.44 17.00
N ASP A 101 -10.17 0.33 16.90
CA ASP A 101 -10.34 1.55 17.70
C ASP A 101 -10.72 1.20 19.15
N ASP A 102 -10.86 2.21 20.01
CA ASP A 102 -11.19 2.05 21.44
C ASP A 102 -12.54 1.33 21.70
N ARG A 103 -13.37 1.15 20.67
CA ARG A 103 -14.65 0.45 20.72
C ARG A 103 -14.54 -1.00 20.24
N GLY A 104 -13.36 -1.45 19.84
CA GLY A 104 -13.13 -2.77 19.24
C GLY A 104 -13.54 -2.87 17.77
N MET A 105 -13.78 -1.75 17.08
CA MET A 105 -14.13 -1.76 15.65
C MET A 105 -12.86 -1.89 14.79
N PRO A 106 -12.82 -2.78 13.79
CA PRO A 106 -11.63 -3.01 12.99
C PRO A 106 -11.25 -1.80 12.15
N CYS A 107 -9.96 -1.47 12.15
CA CYS A 107 -9.38 -0.47 11.27
C CYS A 107 -9.44 -0.94 9.80
N ASN A 108 -9.56 -0.01 8.86
CA ASN A 108 -9.53 -0.31 7.42
C ASN A 108 -8.40 0.46 6.70
N ILE A 109 -8.32 0.32 5.38
CA ILE A 109 -7.22 0.88 4.56
C ILE A 109 -7.18 2.42 4.50
N HIS A 110 -8.15 3.15 5.08
CA HIS A 110 -8.05 4.60 5.29
C HIS A 110 -7.28 4.98 6.58
N SER A 111 -6.77 3.98 7.30
CA SER A 111 -6.02 4.16 8.55
C SER A 111 -4.59 4.63 8.30
N TRP A 112 -4.02 5.27 9.33
CA TRP A 112 -2.65 5.79 9.37
C TRP A 112 -1.94 5.26 10.62
N SER A 113 -0.69 4.79 10.45
CA SER A 113 0.12 4.26 11.55
C SER A 113 0.69 5.37 12.44
N ASP A 114 1.29 4.97 13.55
CA ASP A 114 2.02 5.84 14.47
C ASP A 114 3.45 6.17 14.02
N LYS A 115 3.90 5.65 12.86
CA LYS A 115 5.26 5.86 12.31
C LYS A 115 5.44 7.19 11.57
N GLY A 116 4.38 7.97 11.47
CA GLY A 116 4.38 9.23 10.74
C GLY A 116 5.09 10.39 11.39
N LYS A 117 5.15 10.40 12.72
CA LYS A 117 5.55 11.59 13.50
C LYS A 117 6.92 12.13 13.09
N GLU A 118 7.87 11.25 12.81
CA GLU A 118 9.26 11.62 12.48
C GLU A 118 9.51 11.80 10.98
N LYS A 119 8.66 11.24 10.12
CA LYS A 119 8.86 11.23 8.67
C LYS A 119 7.97 12.23 7.93
N GLY A 120 6.66 12.14 8.11
CA GLY A 120 5.69 13.00 7.43
C GLY A 120 4.82 13.87 8.35
N GLY A 121 5.03 13.83 9.67
CA GLY A 121 4.35 14.73 10.62
C GLY A 121 2.88 14.41 10.92
N TRP A 122 2.35 13.25 10.50
CA TRP A 122 0.96 12.88 10.74
C TRP A 122 0.73 12.22 12.11
N ASN A 123 -0.50 12.35 12.62
CA ASN A 123 -0.97 11.61 13.79
C ASN A 123 -1.54 10.24 13.40
N PRO A 124 -1.43 9.19 14.21
CA PRO A 124 -2.06 7.91 13.90
C PRO A 124 -3.59 8.04 13.82
N LEU A 125 -4.22 7.21 12.99
CA LEU A 125 -5.68 7.16 12.84
C LEU A 125 -6.12 5.73 12.57
N CYS A 126 -6.99 5.17 13.41
CA CYS A 126 -7.76 3.97 13.05
C CYS A 126 -9.07 4.42 12.41
N TYR A 127 -9.21 4.19 11.11
CA TYR A 127 -10.43 4.53 10.37
C TYR A 127 -11.36 3.31 10.33
N THR A 128 -12.60 3.47 10.78
CA THR A 128 -13.59 2.38 10.88
C THR A 128 -14.70 2.54 9.85
N ALA A 129 -15.40 1.44 9.54
CA ALA A 129 -16.44 1.40 8.50
C ALA A 129 -17.66 2.31 8.76
N ASP A 130 -17.83 2.82 9.98
CA ASP A 130 -18.86 3.80 10.33
C ASP A 130 -18.46 5.26 10.05
N HIS A 131 -17.28 5.48 9.45
CA HIS A 131 -16.74 6.77 9.01
C HIS A 131 -16.61 7.84 10.11
N LYS A 132 -16.67 7.46 11.40
CA LYS A 132 -16.60 8.43 12.52
C LYS A 132 -15.30 9.22 12.56
N GLN A 133 -14.24 8.69 11.96
CA GLN A 133 -12.92 9.31 11.92
C GLN A 133 -12.67 10.12 10.63
N ALA A 134 -13.70 10.35 9.81
CA ALA A 134 -13.61 11.14 8.57
C ALA A 134 -12.89 12.49 8.77
N LEU A 135 -13.22 13.23 9.84
CA LEU A 135 -12.56 14.50 10.14
C LEU A 135 -11.05 14.37 10.40
N GLY A 136 -10.59 13.26 10.98
CA GLY A 136 -9.17 13.00 11.20
C GLY A 136 -8.44 12.71 9.89
N MET A 137 -9.06 11.93 9.00
CA MET A 137 -8.52 11.62 7.68
C MET A 137 -8.52 12.88 6.79
N TRP A 138 -9.58 13.68 6.80
CA TRP A 138 -9.65 14.91 6.01
C TRP A 138 -8.64 15.98 6.40
N LYS A 139 -8.11 15.92 7.63
CA LYS A 139 -7.10 16.85 8.14
C LYS A 139 -5.67 16.48 7.76
N LYS A 140 -5.42 15.29 7.18
CA LYS A 140 -4.07 14.83 6.82
C LYS A 140 -3.24 15.82 6.00
N PRO A 141 -3.82 16.54 5.00
CA PRO A 141 -3.07 17.60 4.32
C PRO A 141 -2.50 18.68 5.23
N ARG A 142 -3.20 19.02 6.33
CA ARG A 142 -2.74 20.05 7.29
C ARG A 142 -1.66 19.53 8.23
N GLU A 143 -1.59 18.22 8.43
CA GLU A 143 -0.56 17.56 9.24
C GLU A 143 0.74 17.39 8.44
N ILE A 144 0.60 17.01 7.16
CA ILE A 144 1.73 16.56 6.32
C ILE A 144 2.32 17.69 5.47
N SER A 145 1.53 18.71 5.14
CA SER A 145 1.96 19.82 4.29
C SER A 145 1.37 21.15 4.73
N ASP A 146 1.67 22.21 3.98
CA ASP A 146 1.12 23.54 4.17
C ASP A 146 -0.30 23.69 3.57
N HIS A 147 -0.88 22.62 3.02
CA HIS A 147 -2.20 22.62 2.42
C HIS A 147 -3.30 22.89 3.46
N ARG A 148 -3.83 24.13 3.47
CA ARG A 148 -4.82 24.58 4.47
C ARG A 148 -6.28 24.28 4.11
N SER A 149 -6.55 23.22 3.35
CA SER A 149 -7.89 22.71 3.06
C SER A 149 -8.02 21.25 3.49
N ASN A 150 -9.25 20.76 3.57
CA ASN A 150 -9.50 19.33 3.72
C ASN A 150 -9.07 18.59 2.45
N GLY A 151 -8.65 17.35 2.63
CA GLY A 151 -8.41 16.38 1.55
C GLY A 151 -9.40 15.23 1.64
N TYR A 152 -9.82 14.70 0.50
CA TYR A 152 -10.77 13.59 0.39
C TYR A 152 -10.13 12.47 -0.41
N GLU A 153 -10.34 11.22 -0.01
CA GLU A 153 -9.54 10.08 -0.47
C GLU A 153 -10.39 8.98 -1.11
N ASN A 154 -9.87 8.43 -2.19
CA ASN A 154 -10.11 7.06 -2.61
C ASN A 154 -8.79 6.29 -2.52
N VAL A 155 -8.83 5.10 -1.91
CA VAL A 155 -7.68 4.20 -1.81
C VAL A 155 -8.08 2.82 -2.32
N TYR A 156 -7.14 2.15 -2.99
CA TYR A 156 -7.31 0.84 -3.57
C TYR A 156 -6.17 -0.07 -3.15
N TRP A 157 -6.49 -1.36 -2.97
CA TRP A 157 -5.52 -2.41 -2.73
C TRP A 157 -5.85 -3.65 -3.55
N THR A 158 -4.82 -4.38 -3.96
CA THR A 158 -4.95 -5.68 -4.63
C THR A 158 -3.87 -6.65 -4.18
N SER A 159 -4.14 -7.96 -4.16
CA SER A 159 -3.10 -8.97 -3.93
C SER A 159 -2.25 -9.25 -5.18
N ALA A 160 -2.70 -8.82 -6.36
CA ALA A 160 -1.93 -8.93 -7.60
C ALA A 160 -0.94 -7.77 -7.77
N ILE A 161 -0.11 -7.80 -8.81
CA ILE A 161 0.72 -6.65 -9.18
C ILE A 161 -0.24 -5.51 -9.58
N LEU A 162 -0.16 -4.40 -8.85
CA LEU A 162 -1.02 -3.25 -9.10
C LEU A 162 -0.67 -2.59 -10.43
N SER A 163 -1.70 -2.29 -11.22
CA SER A 163 -1.63 -1.33 -12.33
C SER A 163 -2.57 -0.15 -12.07
N PRO A 164 -2.28 1.05 -12.62
CA PRO A 164 -3.18 2.20 -12.54
C PRO A 164 -4.61 1.89 -13.03
N ALA A 165 -4.74 1.12 -14.11
CA ALA A 165 -6.02 0.70 -14.66
C ALA A 165 -6.87 -0.11 -13.68
N MET A 166 -6.25 -0.93 -12.82
CA MET A 166 -6.99 -1.68 -11.79
C MET A 166 -7.64 -0.75 -10.77
N ALA A 167 -6.92 0.28 -10.31
CA ALA A 167 -7.46 1.27 -9.37
C ALA A 167 -8.60 2.08 -10.00
N ILE A 168 -8.44 2.50 -11.26
CA ILE A 168 -9.47 3.22 -12.00
C ILE A 168 -10.72 2.37 -12.16
N ASN A 169 -10.59 1.15 -12.67
CA ASN A 169 -11.74 0.24 -12.85
C ASN A 169 -12.48 -0.01 -11.53
N TYR A 170 -11.74 -0.13 -10.43
CA TYR A 170 -12.35 -0.28 -9.11
C TYR A 170 -13.14 0.97 -8.71
N TRP A 171 -12.52 2.16 -8.77
CA TRP A 171 -13.17 3.41 -8.37
C TRP A 171 -14.35 3.78 -9.27
N THR A 172 -14.29 3.52 -10.57
CA THR A 172 -15.39 3.82 -11.50
C THR A 172 -16.53 2.80 -11.44
N SER A 173 -16.29 1.60 -10.91
CA SER A 173 -17.33 0.58 -10.74
C SER A 173 -18.25 0.80 -9.53
N ARG A 174 -17.98 1.82 -8.71
CA ARG A 174 -18.71 2.07 -7.46
C ARG A 174 -19.15 3.52 -7.39
N ASN A 175 -20.40 3.71 -6.99
CA ASN A 175 -21.02 5.03 -7.00
C ASN A 175 -20.30 6.02 -6.09
N ASP A 176 -19.99 5.65 -4.84
CA ASP A 176 -19.39 6.59 -3.88
C ASP A 176 -17.99 7.06 -4.33
N GLU A 177 -17.15 6.14 -4.80
CA GLU A 177 -15.82 6.45 -5.31
C GLU A 177 -15.86 7.22 -6.63
N LEU A 178 -16.75 6.84 -7.56
CA LEU A 178 -16.94 7.55 -8.83
C LEU A 178 -17.44 8.97 -8.58
N ASP A 179 -18.50 9.12 -7.78
CA ASP A 179 -19.11 10.41 -7.43
C ASP A 179 -18.09 11.39 -6.86
N MET A 180 -17.13 10.89 -6.08
CA MET A 180 -16.03 11.73 -5.60
C MET A 180 -15.14 12.18 -6.76
N ILE A 181 -14.75 11.30 -7.68
CA ILE A 181 -13.91 11.64 -8.84
C ILE A 181 -14.60 12.67 -9.76
N ILE A 182 -15.92 12.52 -9.96
CA ILE A 182 -16.71 13.34 -10.89
C ILE A 182 -17.60 14.40 -10.21
N GLU A 183 -17.32 14.75 -8.95
CA GLU A 183 -18.02 15.84 -8.24
C GLU A 183 -19.55 15.71 -8.29
N GLN A 184 -20.09 14.50 -8.13
CA GLN A 184 -21.53 14.23 -8.14
C GLN A 184 -22.09 13.99 -6.74
N ASN A 185 -23.42 14.05 -6.62
CA ASN A 185 -24.15 13.81 -5.38
C ASN A 185 -23.61 14.65 -4.20
N ASN A 186 -23.14 14.01 -3.14
CA ASN A 186 -22.60 14.69 -1.96
C ASN A 186 -21.35 15.54 -2.27
N TRP A 187 -20.71 15.32 -3.42
CA TRP A 187 -19.52 16.01 -3.89
C TRP A 187 -19.80 17.19 -4.82
N GLY A 188 -21.06 17.41 -5.24
CA GLY A 188 -21.43 18.48 -6.20
C GLY A 188 -21.17 19.92 -5.74
N LYS A 189 -20.83 20.13 -4.47
CA LYS A 189 -20.41 21.43 -3.93
C LYS A 189 -18.91 21.54 -3.70
N HIS A 190 -18.12 20.57 -4.17
CA HIS A 190 -16.69 20.48 -3.97
C HIS A 190 -15.95 20.52 -5.31
N PRO A 191 -15.77 21.71 -5.92
CA PRO A 191 -15.04 21.82 -7.17
C PRO A 191 -13.56 21.52 -6.91
N TRP A 192 -13.04 20.40 -7.42
CA TRP A 192 -11.66 20.01 -7.19
C TRP A 192 -10.69 20.97 -7.88
N ARG A 193 -9.73 21.46 -7.11
CA ARG A 193 -8.69 22.40 -7.57
C ARG A 193 -7.29 21.81 -7.45
N THR A 194 -7.14 20.74 -6.70
CA THR A 194 -5.87 20.08 -6.47
C THR A 194 -6.08 18.60 -6.26
N MET A 195 -5.20 17.83 -6.89
CA MET A 195 -5.11 16.38 -6.75
C MET A 195 -3.76 16.00 -6.15
N GLY A 196 -3.73 14.87 -5.46
CA GLY A 196 -2.52 14.13 -5.11
C GLY A 196 -2.73 12.67 -5.48
N VAL A 197 -1.70 12.01 -5.99
CA VAL A 197 -1.74 10.57 -6.27
C VAL A 197 -0.55 9.88 -5.62
N GLY A 198 -0.72 8.62 -5.25
CA GLY A 198 0.36 7.79 -4.74
C GLY A 198 0.17 6.35 -5.19
N ILE A 199 1.24 5.73 -5.68
CA ILE A 199 1.32 4.28 -5.88
C ILE A 199 2.55 3.74 -5.16
N PHE A 200 2.37 2.73 -4.32
CA PHE A 200 3.48 2.03 -3.68
C PHE A 200 3.08 0.61 -3.26
N GLY A 201 3.94 -0.35 -3.57
CA GLY A 201 3.62 -1.77 -3.39
C GLY A 201 2.32 -2.13 -4.10
N ASN A 202 1.33 -2.56 -3.32
CA ASN A 202 0.04 -3.03 -3.80
C ASN A 202 -1.09 -2.01 -3.57
N TYR A 203 -0.76 -0.77 -3.23
CA TYR A 203 -1.72 0.29 -2.93
C TYR A 203 -1.65 1.42 -3.94
N ALA A 204 -2.83 1.97 -4.27
CA ALA A 204 -2.98 3.22 -5.00
C ALA A 204 -3.92 4.14 -4.23
N ALA A 205 -3.62 5.42 -4.18
CA ALA A 205 -4.49 6.43 -3.57
C ALA A 205 -4.59 7.66 -4.48
N VAL A 206 -5.77 8.27 -4.48
CA VAL A 206 -6.02 9.61 -4.99
C VAL A 206 -6.63 10.47 -3.91
N TRP A 207 -6.14 11.70 -3.80
CA TRP A 207 -6.61 12.72 -2.87
C TRP A 207 -7.07 13.96 -3.63
N PHE A 208 -8.24 14.50 -3.31
CA PHE A 208 -8.75 15.75 -3.87
C PHE A 208 -8.94 16.84 -2.81
N SER A 209 -8.86 18.09 -3.24
CA SER A 209 -9.17 19.27 -2.43
C SER A 209 -9.80 20.38 -3.27
N VAL A 210 -10.70 21.13 -2.65
CA VAL A 210 -11.36 22.32 -3.23
C VAL A 210 -10.48 23.55 -3.29
N LYS A 211 -9.35 23.56 -2.58
CA LYS A 211 -8.39 24.67 -2.58
C LYS A 211 -7.19 24.34 -3.46
N SER A 212 -6.80 25.30 -4.30
CA SER A 212 -5.52 25.31 -5.00
C SER A 212 -4.42 25.83 -4.08
N THR A 213 -3.23 25.25 -4.18
CA THR A 213 -2.00 25.83 -3.65
C THR A 213 -1.29 26.60 -4.75
N GLY A 214 -0.56 27.66 -4.39
CA GLY A 214 0.25 28.43 -5.34
C GLY A 214 1.47 27.66 -5.88
N GLU A 215 1.54 26.36 -5.62
CA GLU A 215 2.58 25.45 -6.11
C GLU A 215 2.45 25.25 -7.61
N GLU A 216 3.56 24.94 -8.27
CA GLU A 216 3.55 24.46 -9.65
C GLU A 216 2.89 23.07 -9.74
N GLU A 217 2.40 22.71 -10.92
CA GLU A 217 1.96 21.33 -11.16
C GLU A 217 3.16 20.39 -11.19
N MET A 218 3.02 19.23 -10.54
CA MET A 218 4.06 18.21 -10.52
C MET A 218 4.28 17.63 -11.91
N LYS A 219 5.55 17.42 -12.26
CA LYS A 219 5.96 16.86 -13.55
C LYS A 219 6.25 15.36 -13.43
N PRO A 220 6.13 14.59 -14.52
CA PRO A 220 6.66 13.24 -14.60
C PRO A 220 8.17 13.24 -14.32
N CYS A 221 8.66 12.17 -13.70
CA CYS A 221 10.10 11.98 -13.54
C CYS A 221 10.75 11.82 -14.92
N GLU A 222 11.86 12.53 -15.15
CA GLU A 222 12.66 12.30 -16.34
C GLU A 222 13.17 10.86 -16.30
N LEU A 223 12.81 10.08 -17.32
CA LEU A 223 13.43 8.79 -17.53
C LEU A 223 14.89 9.07 -17.87
N SER A 224 15.82 8.67 -17.00
CA SER A 224 17.23 8.73 -17.33
C SER A 224 17.43 7.92 -18.61
N ALA A 225 17.70 8.61 -19.72
CA ALA A 225 18.07 7.96 -20.96
C ALA A 225 19.33 7.15 -20.66
N LYS A 226 19.20 5.82 -20.69
CA LYS A 226 20.34 4.91 -20.68
C LYS A 226 20.82 4.70 -22.11
#